data_AF-A0AA92QXH2-F1
#
_entry.id   AF-A0AA92QXH2-F1
#
_cell.length_a   1.000
_cell.length_b   1.000
_cell.length_c   1.000
_cell.angle_alpha   90.00
_cell.angle_beta   90.00
_cell.angle_gamma   90.00
#
_symmetry.space_group_name_H-M   'P 1'
#
loop_
_entity.id
_entity.type
_entity.pdbx_description
1 polymer ?
#
loop_
_entity_poly.entity_id
_entity_poly.type
_entity_poly.pdbx_seq_one_letter_code
_entity_poly.pdbx_strand_id
1 'polypeptide(L)'
;MTWDDRPNVICSSKQFGPSSEKSVELEEQTSLFNEPETLADPKAAEPDLEQIVYKRKKQAGKRELDFSKLPTEQIVHELPEGEQVCPVCGGEMHACGHEVVRRELRYVPAQYKVVEHVQTAYSCRNCEKNALATPMKKSEVPAGLLPGSGIVSPSLLAHILNNKYALALPLYRQEQEFQRIGVPADNGKLGDRHP
;
A
#
# COMPACT_ATOMS: atom_id res chain seq x y z
N MET A 1 19.53 49.09 18.00
CA MET A 1 18.58 48.65 16.96
C MET A 1 18.25 47.20 17.21
N THR A 2 17.32 46.98 18.14
CA THR A 2 16.76 45.67 18.50
C THR A 2 15.41 45.53 17.82
N TRP A 3 15.14 44.37 17.24
CA TRP A 3 14.00 44.07 16.38
C TRP A 3 12.73 43.68 17.15
N ASP A 4 12.58 44.09 18.42
CA ASP A 4 11.56 43.55 19.34
C ASP A 4 10.56 44.60 19.87
N ASP A 5 10.39 45.73 19.20
CA ASP A 5 9.39 46.76 19.59
C ASP A 5 8.44 47.11 18.44
N ARG A 6 7.79 46.09 17.85
CA ARG A 6 6.57 46.32 17.05
C ARG A 6 5.37 45.91 17.92
N PRO A 7 4.51 46.85 18.34
CA PRO A 7 3.28 46.48 19.03
C PRO A 7 2.44 45.60 18.10
N ASN A 8 2.04 44.45 18.63
CA ASN A 8 1.35 43.39 17.91
C ASN A 8 -0.07 43.85 17.52
N VAL A 9 -0.20 44.53 16.36
CA VAL A 9 -1.47 45.06 15.82
C VAL A 9 -2.51 43.96 15.57
N ILE A 10 -2.09 42.69 15.51
CA ILE A 10 -2.96 41.54 15.27
C ILE A 10 -3.88 41.25 16.49
N CYS A 11 -3.55 41.76 17.68
CA CYS A 11 -4.33 41.50 18.91
C CYS A 11 -5.39 42.56 19.25
N SER A 12 -5.44 43.70 18.56
CA SER A 12 -6.48 44.72 18.84
C SER A 12 -7.82 44.41 18.17
N SER A 13 -7.82 43.68 17.04
CA SER A 13 -9.05 43.28 16.35
C SER A 13 -9.91 42.31 17.17
N LYS A 14 -9.28 41.50 18.03
CA LYS A 14 -9.97 40.63 19.00
C LYS A 14 -10.56 41.38 20.21
N GLN A 15 -10.03 42.55 20.54
CA GLN A 15 -10.47 43.35 21.70
C GLN A 15 -11.47 44.45 21.33
N PHE A 16 -11.43 44.97 20.10
CA PHE A 16 -12.24 46.11 19.67
C PHE A 16 -13.07 45.85 18.39
N GLY A 17 -12.97 44.66 17.78
CA GLY A 17 -13.79 44.26 16.64
C GLY A 17 -15.07 43.55 17.08
N PRO A 18 -16.19 43.68 16.33
CA PRO A 18 -17.38 42.89 16.59
C PRO A 18 -17.08 41.40 16.46
N SER A 19 -17.61 40.57 17.37
CA SER A 19 -17.41 39.10 17.40
C SER A 19 -17.99 38.37 16.17
N SER A 20 -18.69 39.10 15.30
CA SER A 20 -19.35 38.63 14.09
C SER A 20 -18.97 39.58 12.97
N GLU A 21 -18.36 39.06 11.90
CA GLU A 21 -17.94 39.77 10.69
C GLU A 21 -19.11 40.21 9.78
N LYS A 22 -20.33 40.29 10.33
CA LYS A 22 -21.51 40.81 9.63
C LYS A 22 -21.43 42.32 9.54
N SER A 23 -20.88 42.84 8.44
CA SER A 23 -21.06 44.23 8.04
C SER A 23 -22.24 44.34 7.09
N VAL A 24 -22.94 45.49 7.13
CA VAL A 24 -24.06 45.82 6.24
C VAL A 24 -23.63 45.74 4.77
N GLU A 25 -22.37 46.09 4.48
CA GLU A 25 -21.75 45.99 3.16
C GLU A 25 -21.60 44.54 2.66
N LEU A 26 -21.38 43.58 3.58
CA LEU A 26 -21.29 42.15 3.24
C LEU A 26 -22.68 41.57 2.93
N GLU A 27 -23.71 42.04 3.64
CA GLU A 27 -25.10 41.66 3.40
C GLU A 27 -25.59 42.18 2.03
N GLU A 28 -25.24 43.43 1.67
CA GLU A 28 -25.48 43.99 0.35
C GLU A 28 -24.75 43.21 -0.76
N GLN A 29 -23.50 42.78 -0.53
CA GLN A 29 -22.77 41.93 -1.49
C GLN A 29 -23.36 40.53 -1.64
N THR A 30 -23.87 39.91 -0.56
CA THR A 30 -24.53 38.59 -0.66
C THR A 30 -25.84 38.66 -1.45
N SER A 31 -26.47 39.83 -1.56
CA SER A 31 -27.67 40.02 -2.37
C SER A 31 -27.42 39.95 -3.89
N LEU A 32 -26.17 40.07 -4.33
CA LEU A 32 -25.81 40.10 -5.76
C LEU A 32 -26.04 38.76 -6.48
N PHE A 33 -26.16 37.65 -5.76
CA PHE A 33 -26.34 36.30 -6.31
C PHE A 33 -27.64 35.63 -5.84
N ASN A 34 -28.66 36.42 -5.49
CA ASN A 34 -29.93 35.92 -4.94
C ASN A 34 -31.02 35.59 -5.99
N GLU A 35 -30.67 35.59 -7.28
CA GLU A 35 -31.59 35.20 -8.36
C GLU A 35 -32.22 33.79 -8.22
N PRO A 36 -31.52 32.74 -7.76
CA PRO A 36 -32.13 31.42 -7.68
C PRO A 36 -33.17 31.30 -6.57
N GLU A 37 -33.03 32.02 -5.45
CA GLU A 37 -34.01 31.98 -4.36
C GLU A 37 -35.22 32.88 -4.63
N THR A 38 -35.01 34.01 -5.33
CA THR A 38 -36.11 34.92 -5.70
C THR A 38 -37.00 34.36 -6.81
N LEU A 39 -36.45 33.53 -7.69
CA LEU A 39 -37.17 32.85 -8.78
C LEU A 39 -37.64 31.43 -8.40
N ALA A 40 -37.29 30.93 -7.21
CA ALA A 40 -37.72 29.61 -6.75
C ALA A 40 -39.21 29.62 -6.39
N ASP A 41 -40.00 28.80 -7.10
CA ASP A 41 -41.38 28.53 -6.73
C ASP A 41 -41.42 27.59 -5.51
N PRO A 42 -41.96 28.00 -4.34
CA PRO A 42 -41.98 27.18 -3.12
C PRO A 42 -42.95 25.99 -3.20
N LYS A 43 -43.66 25.84 -4.33
CA LYS A 43 -44.57 24.72 -4.62
C LYS A 43 -44.05 23.79 -5.72
N ALA A 44 -42.89 24.08 -6.31
CA ALA A 44 -42.28 23.18 -7.28
C ALA A 44 -41.81 21.90 -6.56
N ALA A 45 -42.09 20.73 -7.15
CA ALA A 45 -41.60 19.47 -6.62
C ALA A 45 -40.08 19.40 -6.75
N GLU A 46 -39.39 19.05 -5.65
CA GLU A 46 -37.94 18.82 -5.68
C GLU A 46 -37.62 17.71 -6.70
N PRO A 47 -36.58 17.86 -7.54
CA PRO A 47 -36.19 16.81 -8.46
C PRO A 47 -35.70 15.59 -7.67
N ASP A 48 -36.23 14.41 -8.00
CA ASP A 48 -35.77 13.15 -7.42
C ASP A 48 -34.26 13.00 -7.67
N LEU A 49 -33.50 12.82 -6.57
CA LEU A 49 -32.08 12.55 -6.63
C LEU A 49 -31.86 11.14 -7.19
N GLU A 50 -31.70 11.02 -8.50
CA GLU A 50 -31.33 9.75 -9.13
C GLU A 50 -29.94 9.33 -8.64
N GLN A 51 -29.92 8.34 -7.75
CA GLN A 51 -28.67 7.69 -7.32
C GLN A 51 -28.09 6.92 -8.50
N ILE A 52 -27.09 7.51 -9.17
CA ILE A 52 -26.31 6.84 -10.21
C ILE A 52 -25.43 5.77 -9.55
N VAL A 53 -25.97 4.56 -9.36
CA VAL A 53 -25.22 3.40 -8.87
C VAL A 53 -24.34 2.89 -10.01
N TYR A 54 -23.14 3.45 -10.16
CA TYR A 54 -22.16 2.90 -11.08
C TYR A 54 -21.71 1.52 -10.58
N LYS A 55 -22.07 0.44 -11.28
CA LYS A 55 -21.50 -0.89 -11.03
C LYS A 55 -20.11 -0.95 -11.67
N ARG A 56 -19.07 -0.68 -10.89
CA ARG A 56 -17.69 -0.86 -11.33
C ARG A 56 -17.45 -2.35 -11.61
N LYS A 57 -17.18 -2.71 -12.87
CA LYS A 57 -16.70 -4.06 -13.22
C LYS A 57 -15.39 -4.29 -12.48
N LYS A 58 -15.36 -5.25 -11.55
CA LYS A 58 -14.12 -5.72 -10.94
C LYS A 58 -13.28 -6.32 -12.06
N GLN A 59 -12.13 -5.74 -12.37
CA GLN A 59 -11.18 -6.37 -13.29
C GLN A 59 -10.79 -7.74 -12.72
N ALA A 60 -10.96 -8.76 -13.54
CA ALA A 60 -10.59 -10.12 -13.21
C ALA A 60 -9.06 -10.27 -13.26
N GLY A 61 -8.50 -10.83 -12.20
CA GLY A 61 -7.09 -11.22 -12.11
C GLY A 61 -6.16 -10.12 -11.63
N LYS A 62 -5.31 -10.46 -10.66
CA LYS A 62 -4.06 -9.71 -10.46
C LYS A 62 -3.22 -9.92 -11.71
N ARG A 63 -2.97 -8.86 -12.48
CA ARG A 63 -1.93 -8.89 -13.50
C ARG A 63 -0.63 -9.26 -12.78
N GLU A 64 -0.04 -10.39 -13.14
CA GLU A 64 1.28 -10.76 -12.63
C GLU A 64 2.24 -9.67 -13.07
N LEU A 65 2.86 -9.01 -12.08
CA LEU A 65 3.81 -7.96 -12.35
C LEU A 65 5.08 -8.60 -12.91
N ASP A 66 5.51 -8.13 -14.09
CA ASP A 66 6.71 -8.66 -14.73
C ASP A 66 7.95 -8.05 -14.09
N PHE A 67 8.70 -8.89 -13.36
CA PHE A 67 9.95 -8.51 -12.69
C PHE A 67 11.21 -9.03 -13.40
N SER A 68 11.09 -9.53 -14.63
CA SER A 68 12.20 -10.13 -15.38
C SER A 68 13.42 -9.22 -15.57
N LYS A 69 13.24 -7.89 -15.49
CA LYS A 69 14.28 -6.89 -15.71
C LYS A 69 15.12 -6.58 -14.47
N LEU A 70 14.72 -7.07 -13.30
CA LEU A 70 15.38 -6.76 -12.04
C LEU A 70 16.27 -7.93 -11.58
N PRO A 71 17.36 -7.65 -10.86
CA PRO A 71 18.19 -8.69 -10.26
C PRO A 71 17.37 -9.48 -9.22
N THR A 72 17.48 -10.81 -9.29
CA THR A 72 16.75 -11.74 -8.43
C THR A 72 17.69 -12.42 -7.44
N GLU A 73 17.33 -12.42 -6.16
CA GLU A 73 17.99 -13.14 -5.07
C GLU A 73 17.04 -14.20 -4.53
N GLN A 74 17.52 -15.44 -4.35
CA GLN A 74 16.73 -16.53 -3.80
C GLN A 74 17.11 -16.77 -2.33
N ILE A 75 16.09 -16.80 -1.47
CA ILE A 75 16.22 -17.17 -0.07
C ILE A 75 15.54 -18.51 0.11
N VAL A 76 16.36 -19.55 0.29
CA VAL A 76 15.89 -20.91 0.55
C VAL A 76 15.64 -21.08 2.04
N HIS A 77 14.41 -21.41 2.40
CA HIS A 77 14.03 -21.76 3.75
C HIS A 77 14.15 -23.28 3.89
N GLU A 78 15.05 -23.73 4.76
CA GLU A 78 15.29 -25.15 5.05
C GLU A 78 14.69 -25.53 6.40
N LEU A 79 14.33 -26.81 6.58
CA LEU A 79 13.95 -27.30 7.91
C LEU A 79 15.19 -27.34 8.82
N PRO A 80 15.07 -26.97 10.10
CA PRO A 80 16.17 -27.12 11.05
C PRO A 80 16.52 -28.61 11.21
N GLU A 81 17.81 -28.91 11.43
CA GLU A 81 18.33 -30.29 11.50
C GLU A 81 17.54 -31.18 12.48
N GLY A 82 17.11 -30.63 13.63
CA GLY A 82 16.33 -31.37 14.63
C GLY A 82 14.93 -31.80 14.16
N GLU A 83 14.38 -31.18 13.13
CA GLU A 83 13.05 -31.50 12.60
C GLU A 83 13.11 -32.37 11.34
N GLN A 84 14.31 -32.59 10.78
CA GLN A 84 14.59 -33.46 9.63
C GLN A 84 14.52 -34.96 9.98
N VAL A 85 13.73 -35.31 10.98
CA VAL A 85 13.49 -36.69 11.41
C VAL A 85 12.07 -37.11 11.04
N CYS A 86 11.97 -38.30 10.45
CA CYS A 86 10.70 -38.89 10.07
C CYS A 86 9.88 -39.25 11.32
N PRO A 87 8.63 -38.77 11.44
CA PRO A 87 7.79 -39.07 12.61
C PRO A 87 7.31 -40.53 12.67
N VAL A 88 7.45 -41.29 11.57
CA VAL A 88 6.96 -42.67 11.47
C VAL A 88 8.08 -43.69 11.73
N CYS A 89 9.23 -43.52 11.08
CA CYS A 89 10.31 -44.51 11.15
C CYS A 89 11.58 -44.00 11.86
N GLY A 90 11.62 -42.74 12.30
CA GLY A 90 12.79 -42.14 12.95
C GLY A 90 14.02 -41.94 12.06
N GLY A 91 13.90 -42.21 10.75
CA GLY A 91 14.98 -42.02 9.79
C GLY A 91 15.12 -40.56 9.36
N GLU A 92 16.29 -40.21 8.83
CA GLU A 92 16.56 -38.88 8.27
C GLU A 92 15.67 -38.59 7.06
N MET A 93 15.14 -37.37 7.00
CA MET A 93 14.37 -36.85 5.87
C MET A 93 15.31 -36.13 4.91
N HIS A 94 15.05 -36.27 3.62
CA HIS A 94 15.84 -35.62 2.57
C HIS A 94 15.01 -34.58 1.84
N ALA A 95 15.66 -33.55 1.29
CA ALA A 95 15.00 -32.56 0.46
C ALA A 95 14.57 -33.18 -0.88
N CYS A 96 13.30 -32.99 -1.24
CA CYS A 96 12.67 -33.59 -2.43
C CYS A 96 12.29 -32.56 -3.48
N GLY A 97 12.15 -31.29 -3.09
CA GLY A 97 11.78 -30.23 -4.01
C GLY A 97 11.87 -28.85 -3.40
N HIS A 98 12.01 -27.87 -4.29
CA HIS A 98 12.03 -26.46 -3.99
C HIS A 98 10.85 -25.79 -4.71
N GLU A 99 10.01 -25.07 -3.97
CA GLU A 99 8.85 -24.37 -4.50
C GLU A 99 8.95 -22.88 -4.18
N VAL A 100 8.81 -22.01 -5.18
CA VAL A 100 8.79 -20.56 -4.96
C VAL A 100 7.40 -20.18 -4.45
N VAL A 101 7.29 -19.93 -3.15
CA VAL A 101 6.00 -19.60 -2.51
C VAL A 101 5.67 -18.12 -2.67
N ARG A 102 6.70 -17.27 -2.72
CA ARG A 102 6.51 -15.82 -2.71
C ARG A 102 7.65 -15.07 -3.36
N ARG A 103 7.31 -13.96 -4.03
CA ARG A 103 8.25 -12.99 -4.57
C ARG A 103 8.00 -11.63 -3.96
N GLU A 104 9.03 -11.02 -3.40
CA GLU A 104 9.01 -9.66 -2.87
C GLU A 104 9.95 -8.74 -3.66
N LEU A 105 9.67 -7.44 -3.65
CA LEU A 105 10.56 -6.40 -4.15
C LEU A 105 11.25 -5.74 -2.96
N ARG A 106 12.58 -5.86 -2.91
CA ARG A 106 13.46 -5.30 -1.89
C ARG A 106 14.09 -4.01 -2.39
N TYR A 107 14.07 -3.00 -1.53
CA TYR A 107 14.81 -1.76 -1.76
C TYR A 107 16.18 -1.86 -1.08
N VAL A 108 17.22 -1.72 -1.86
CA VAL A 108 18.60 -1.46 -1.42
C VAL A 108 18.91 -0.03 -1.89
N PRO A 109 19.62 0.82 -1.13
CA PRO A 109 19.90 2.17 -1.58
C PRO A 109 20.40 2.21 -3.03
N ALA A 110 19.69 2.95 -3.88
CA ALA A 110 19.89 3.07 -5.34
C ALA A 110 19.57 1.84 -6.22
N GLN A 111 19.07 0.72 -5.68
CA GLN A 111 18.76 -0.49 -6.46
C GLN A 111 17.50 -1.22 -5.96
N TYR A 112 16.73 -1.78 -6.89
CA TYR A 112 15.62 -2.68 -6.58
C TYR A 112 15.99 -4.09 -6.93
N LYS A 113 15.67 -5.03 -6.04
CA LYS A 113 15.93 -6.46 -6.23
C LYS A 113 14.67 -7.26 -5.97
N VAL A 114 14.49 -8.34 -6.69
CA VAL A 114 13.44 -9.33 -6.41
C VAL A 114 14.01 -10.34 -5.43
N VAL A 115 13.30 -10.60 -4.34
CA VAL A 115 13.63 -11.63 -3.37
C VAL A 115 12.60 -12.75 -3.51
N GLU A 116 13.03 -13.91 -3.95
CA GLU A 116 12.18 -15.11 -4.02
C GLU A 116 12.36 -15.93 -2.74
N HIS A 117 11.27 -16.16 -2.02
CA HIS A 117 11.24 -17.07 -0.89
C HIS A 117 10.89 -18.47 -1.38
N VAL A 118 11.86 -19.36 -1.25
CA VAL A 118 11.79 -20.75 -1.70
C VAL A 118 11.53 -21.65 -0.50
N GLN A 119 10.44 -22.41 -0.55
CA GLN A 119 10.10 -23.43 0.44
C GLN A 119 10.70 -24.76 0.01
N THR A 120 11.29 -25.47 0.96
CA THR A 120 11.82 -26.82 0.75
C THR A 120 10.81 -27.83 1.25
N ALA A 121 10.53 -28.84 0.42
CA ALA A 121 9.76 -30.01 0.81
C ALA A 121 10.72 -31.18 1.09
N TYR A 122 10.49 -31.88 2.20
CA TYR A 122 11.27 -33.03 2.63
C TYR A 122 10.38 -34.27 2.69
N SER A 123 10.94 -35.43 2.33
CA SER A 123 10.31 -36.74 2.47
C SER A 123 11.27 -37.76 3.08
N CYS A 124 10.73 -38.89 3.53
CA CYS A 124 11.51 -40.01 4.03
C CYS A 124 11.67 -41.12 2.97
N ARG A 125 12.91 -41.43 2.57
CA ARG A 125 13.22 -42.51 1.60
C ARG A 125 12.83 -43.90 2.08
N ASN A 126 12.88 -44.13 3.39
CA ASN A 126 12.56 -45.43 3.96
C ASN A 126 11.05 -45.70 3.90
N CYS A 127 10.24 -44.70 4.23
CA CYS A 127 8.78 -44.78 4.10
C CYS A 127 8.33 -44.83 2.64
N GLU A 128 9.06 -44.20 1.71
CA GLU A 128 8.77 -44.30 0.27
C GLU A 128 8.83 -45.73 -0.27
N LYS A 129 9.71 -46.56 0.27
CA LYS A 129 9.91 -47.93 -0.19
C LYS A 129 9.06 -48.95 0.56
N ASN A 130 8.83 -48.70 1.86
CA ASN A 130 8.33 -49.73 2.79
C ASN A 130 6.93 -49.44 3.35
N ALA A 131 6.44 -48.21 3.26
CA ALA A 131 5.17 -47.83 3.87
C ALA A 131 4.07 -47.56 2.82
N LEU A 132 2.81 -47.67 3.23
CA LEU A 132 1.64 -47.34 2.41
C LEU A 132 1.47 -45.82 2.20
N ALA A 133 2.04 -44.99 3.08
CA ALA A 133 1.99 -43.54 3.01
C ALA A 133 3.33 -42.92 3.43
N THR A 134 3.74 -41.87 2.71
CA THR A 134 5.00 -41.15 2.94
C THR A 134 4.77 -39.85 3.68
N PRO A 135 5.35 -39.67 4.88
CA PRO A 135 5.28 -38.38 5.56
C PRO A 135 6.13 -37.36 4.81
N MET A 136 5.49 -36.26 4.40
CA MET A 136 6.17 -35.09 3.83
C MET A 136 6.08 -33.91 4.80
N LYS A 137 7.19 -33.20 4.98
CA LYS A 137 7.26 -31.96 5.76
C LYS A 137 7.71 -30.82 4.85
N LYS A 138 7.14 -29.64 5.01
CA LYS A 138 7.58 -28.44 4.29
C LYS A 138 8.19 -27.46 5.29
N SER A 139 9.22 -26.72 4.87
CA SER A 139 9.83 -25.68 5.70
C SER A 139 8.85 -24.53 5.94
N GLU A 140 9.02 -23.81 7.04
CA GLU A 140 8.19 -22.63 7.30
C GLU A 140 8.73 -21.43 6.53
N VAL A 141 7.83 -20.72 5.85
CA VAL A 141 8.15 -19.47 5.15
C VAL A 141 7.45 -18.32 5.86
N PRO A 142 8.14 -17.23 6.23
CA PRO A 142 7.54 -16.10 6.91
C PRO A 142 6.44 -15.46 6.05
N ALA A 143 5.37 -15.05 6.72
CA ALA A 143 4.21 -14.47 6.07
C ALA A 143 4.50 -13.10 5.43
N GLY A 144 3.63 -12.75 4.48
CA GLY A 144 3.42 -11.40 3.96
C GLY A 144 3.50 -10.31 5.00
N LEU A 145 4.28 -9.26 4.76
CA LEU A 145 4.12 -8.02 5.53
C LEU A 145 2.69 -7.48 5.39
N LEU A 146 2.16 -7.52 4.16
CA LEU A 146 0.82 -7.05 3.84
C LEU A 146 0.01 -8.19 3.22
N PRO A 147 -1.16 -8.53 3.78
CA PRO A 147 -2.01 -9.59 3.26
C PRO A 147 -2.50 -9.22 1.85
N GLY A 148 -2.43 -10.18 0.94
CA GLY A 148 -2.94 -10.01 -0.42
C GLY A 148 -2.12 -9.10 -1.35
N SER A 149 -1.10 -8.38 -0.88
CA SER A 149 -0.23 -7.59 -1.77
C SER A 149 1.05 -8.34 -2.15
N GLY A 150 1.52 -9.30 -1.34
CA GLY A 150 2.53 -10.33 -1.66
C GLY A 150 3.94 -9.87 -2.05
N ILE A 151 4.06 -8.69 -2.64
CA ILE A 151 5.21 -8.15 -3.37
C ILE A 151 5.99 -7.16 -2.51
N VAL A 152 5.37 -6.51 -1.52
CA VAL A 152 6.03 -5.44 -0.78
C VAL A 152 6.89 -6.02 0.35
N SER A 153 8.21 -5.79 0.28
CA SER A 153 9.11 -6.07 1.40
C SER A 153 9.08 -4.94 2.44
N PRO A 154 9.51 -5.20 3.69
CA PRO A 154 9.63 -4.15 4.72
C PRO A 154 10.52 -2.98 4.29
N SER A 155 11.63 -3.26 3.59
CA SER A 155 12.54 -2.24 3.09
C SER A 155 11.89 -1.31 2.06
N LEU A 156 11.09 -1.88 1.15
CA LEU A 156 10.38 -1.11 0.12
C LEU A 156 9.30 -0.24 0.74
N LEU A 157 8.53 -0.80 1.68
CA LEU A 157 7.51 -0.03 2.39
C LEU A 157 8.14 1.15 3.15
N ALA A 158 9.22 0.89 3.88
CA ALA A 158 9.94 1.94 4.60
C ALA A 158 10.43 3.05 3.65
N HIS A 159 10.94 2.68 2.47
CA HIS A 159 11.35 3.65 1.45
C HIS A 159 10.19 4.51 0.95
N ILE A 160 9.06 3.89 0.59
CA ILE A 160 7.86 4.60 0.11
C ILE A 160 7.34 5.56 1.20
N LEU A 161 7.27 5.09 2.45
CA LEU A 161 6.80 5.90 3.58
C LEU A 161 7.75 7.07 3.85
N ASN A 162 9.06 6.84 3.84
CA ASN A 162 10.05 7.90 4.00
C ASN A 162 9.92 8.95 2.88
N ASN A 163 9.79 8.52 1.64
CA ASN A 163 9.61 9.43 0.51
C ASN A 163 8.32 10.25 0.64
N LYS A 164 7.20 9.60 1.00
CA LYS A 164 5.90 10.28 1.14
C LYS A 164 5.88 11.27 2.30
N TYR A 165 6.33 10.85 3.49
CA TYR A 165 6.11 11.60 4.72
C TYR A 165 7.31 12.43 5.17
N ALA A 166 8.54 11.95 4.99
CA ALA A 166 9.74 12.71 5.36
C ALA A 166 10.19 13.66 4.24
N LEU A 167 10.11 13.21 2.99
CA LEU A 167 10.55 14.00 1.82
C LEU A 167 9.40 14.69 1.07
N ALA A 168 8.15 14.52 1.52
CA ALA A 168 6.95 15.08 0.87
C ALA A 168 6.88 14.80 -0.64
N LEU A 169 7.39 13.65 -1.11
CA LEU A 169 7.33 13.24 -2.50
C LEU A 169 5.95 12.63 -2.80
N PRO A 170 5.16 13.25 -3.70
CA PRO A 170 3.86 12.71 -4.08
C PRO A 170 3.97 11.30 -4.64
N LEU A 171 2.98 10.44 -4.39
CA LEU A 171 3.09 9.03 -4.76
C LEU A 171 3.18 8.82 -6.27
N TYR A 172 2.48 9.63 -7.08
CA TYR A 172 2.58 9.57 -8.55
C TYR A 172 4.03 9.81 -9.05
N ARG A 173 4.81 10.64 -8.34
CA ARG A 173 6.20 10.91 -8.69
C ARG A 173 7.09 9.70 -8.37
N GLN A 174 6.78 9.00 -7.28
CA GLN A 174 7.44 7.75 -6.93
C GLN A 174 7.11 6.65 -7.94
N GLU A 175 5.85 6.54 -8.39
CA GLU A 175 5.43 5.62 -9.45
C GLU A 175 6.20 5.86 -10.76
N GLN A 176 6.36 7.13 -11.16
CA GLN A 176 7.17 7.49 -12.34
C GLN A 176 8.63 7.05 -12.21
N GLU A 177 9.22 7.20 -11.02
CA GLU A 177 10.59 6.76 -10.77
C GLU A 177 10.71 5.23 -10.83
N PHE A 178 9.76 4.50 -10.27
CA PHE A 178 9.70 3.04 -10.40
C PHE A 178 9.64 2.61 -11.88
N GLN A 179 8.80 3.27 -12.68
CA GLN A 179 8.70 2.98 -14.12
C GLN A 179 10.01 3.24 -14.87
N ARG A 180 10.75 4.31 -14.53
CA ARG A 180 12.06 4.61 -15.11
C ARG A 180 13.10 3.53 -14.79
N ILE A 181 13.05 2.98 -13.58
CA ILE A 181 13.95 1.92 -13.13
C ILE A 181 13.48 0.53 -13.63
N GLY A 182 12.35 0.46 -14.32
CA GLY A 182 11.79 -0.78 -14.85
C GLY A 182 11.05 -1.62 -13.80
N VAL A 183 10.73 -1.04 -12.65
CA VAL A 183 9.84 -1.64 -11.66
C VAL A 183 8.39 -1.46 -12.11
N PRO A 184 7.60 -2.53 -12.26
CA PRO A 184 6.21 -2.43 -12.68
C PRO A 184 5.35 -1.79 -11.58
N ALA A 185 4.85 -0.58 -11.84
CA ALA A 185 3.92 0.15 -10.99
C ALA A 185 2.64 0.48 -11.77
N ASP A 186 1.49 -0.01 -11.30
CA ASP A 186 0.18 0.34 -11.84
C ASP A 186 -0.25 1.72 -11.32
N ASN A 187 -0.64 2.64 -12.22
CA ASN A 187 -1.03 4.06 -11.99
C ASN A 187 -2.29 4.28 -11.10
N GLY A 188 -2.49 3.48 -10.06
CA GLY A 188 -3.68 3.56 -9.21
C GLY A 188 -3.62 2.74 -7.93
N LYS A 189 -2.52 1.99 -7.70
CA LYS A 189 -2.32 1.27 -6.42
C LYS A 189 -1.57 2.12 -5.40
N LEU A 190 -0.78 3.07 -5.87
CA LEU A 190 -0.12 4.09 -5.04
C LEU A 190 -0.82 5.45 -5.21
N GLY A 191 -2.12 5.47 -5.48
CA GLY A 191 -2.85 6.73 -5.63
C GLY A 191 -2.98 7.46 -4.29
N ASP A 192 -2.59 8.73 -4.25
CA ASP A 192 -2.94 9.62 -3.14
C ASP A 192 -4.47 9.80 -3.13
N ARG A 193 -5.16 9.11 -2.21
CA ARG A 193 -6.52 9.51 -1.84
C ARG A 193 -6.38 10.85 -1.14
N HIS A 194 -6.73 11.93 -1.84
CA HIS A 194 -6.99 13.20 -1.17
C HIS A 194 -8.06 12.94 -0.09
N PRO A 195 -7.86 13.48 1.14
CA PRO A 195 -8.87 13.39 2.19
C PRO A 195 -10.19 14.04 1.75
#